data_AF-A0A8J6WTU6-F1
#
_entry.id   AF-A0A8J6WTU6-F1
#
_cell.length_a   1.000
_cell.length_b   1.000
_cell.length_c   1.000
_cell.angle_alpha   90.00
_cell.angle_beta   90.00
_cell.angle_gamma   90.00
#
_symmetry.space_group_name_H-M   'P 1'
#
loop_
_entity.id
_entity.type
_entity.pdbx_description
1 polymer ?
#
loop_
_entity_poly.entity_id
_entity_poly.type
_entity_poly.pdbx_seq_one_letter_code
_entity_poly.pdbx_strand_id
1 'polypeptide(L)'
;MGSQSKAKTIFILASMVGWLIVGAALIYLFPVIADLVVSSDRTHLWMKTLSRGDYNPMLAELGGGAALIITVAANIIWYQRFEGKL
;
A
#
# COMPACT_ATOMS: atom_id res chain seq x y z
N MET A 1 1.77 32.42 7.69
CA MET A 1 1.52 30.97 7.58
C MET A 1 0.09 30.79 7.12
N GLY A 2 -0.11 30.36 5.86
CA GLY A 2 -1.44 30.29 5.25
C GLY A 2 -2.34 29.29 5.98
N SER A 3 -3.57 29.71 6.29
CA SER A 3 -4.57 28.87 6.97
C SER A 3 -4.82 27.59 6.15
N GLN A 4 -4.51 26.43 6.74
CA GLN A 4 -4.80 25.14 6.14
C GLN A 4 -6.32 24.95 6.12
N SER A 5 -6.90 24.80 4.93
CA SER A 5 -8.35 24.58 4.82
C SER A 5 -8.72 23.21 5.42
N LYS A 6 -9.88 23.12 6.07
CA LYS A 6 -10.40 21.86 6.62
C LYS A 6 -10.41 20.74 5.57
N ALA A 7 -10.75 21.08 4.32
CA ALA A 7 -10.73 20.16 3.20
C ALA A 7 -9.32 19.57 2.94
N LYS A 8 -8.28 20.41 2.95
CA LYS A 8 -6.89 19.96 2.78
C LYS A 8 -6.43 19.06 3.93
N THR A 9 -6.84 19.36 5.16
CA THR A 9 -6.55 18.49 6.31
C THR A 9 -7.20 17.12 6.16
N ILE A 10 -8.49 17.07 5.81
CA ILE A 10 -9.21 15.79 5.60
C ILE A 10 -8.56 14.99 4.47
N PHE A 11 -8.22 15.65 3.35
CA PHE A 11 -7.56 15.01 2.23
C PHE A 11 -6.22 14.38 2.63
N ILE A 12 -5.37 15.12 3.35
CA ILE A 12 -4.07 14.61 3.81
C ILE A 12 -4.26 13.41 4.73
N LEU A 13 -5.18 13.49 5.71
CA LEU A 13 -5.46 12.38 6.62
C LEU A 13 -5.94 11.13 5.88
N ALA A 14 -6.87 11.29 4.93
CA ALA A 14 -7.34 10.18 4.11
C ALA A 14 -6.21 9.59 3.25
N SER A 15 -5.36 10.45 2.67
CA SER A 15 -4.20 10.00 1.90
C SER A 15 -3.19 9.26 2.77
N MET A 16 -2.96 9.69 4.02
CA MET A 16 -2.09 8.98 4.96
C MET A 16 -2.60 7.58 5.23
N VAL A 17 -3.91 7.41 5.47
CA VAL A 17 -4.53 6.10 5.66
C VAL A 17 -4.33 5.22 4.42
N GLY A 18 -4.55 5.77 3.22
CA GLY A 18 -4.30 5.07 1.97
C GLY A 18 -2.86 4.54 1.86
N TRP A 19 -1.87 5.40 2.13
CA TRP A 19 -0.46 5.01 2.11
C TRP A 19 -0.08 4.01 3.21
N LEU A 20 -0.70 4.10 4.39
CA LEU A 20 -0.50 3.12 5.46
C LEU A 20 -1.00 1.73 5.07
N ILE A 21 -2.17 1.64 4.40
CA ILE A 21 -2.70 0.37 3.90
C ILE A 21 -1.75 -0.22 2.85
N VAL A 22 -1.27 0.61 1.92
CA VAL A 22 -0.29 0.18 0.91
C VAL A 22 0.99 -0.33 1.57
N GLY A 23 1.54 0.41 2.54
CA GLY A 23 2.73 0.00 3.29
C GLY A 23 2.53 -1.32 4.03
N ALA A 24 1.40 -1.48 4.72
CA ALA A 24 1.07 -2.73 5.41
C ALA A 24 0.96 -3.93 4.44
N ALA A 25 0.33 -3.73 3.28
CA ALA A 25 0.24 -4.75 2.25
C ALA A 25 1.62 -5.14 1.70
N LEU A 26 2.51 -4.18 1.45
CA LEU A 26 3.88 -4.46 1.00
C LEU A 26 4.70 -5.25 2.02
N ILE A 27 4.57 -4.92 3.31
CA ILE A 27 5.21 -5.68 4.40
C ILE A 27 4.69 -7.12 4.40
N TYR A 28 3.37 -7.30 4.25
CA TYR A 28 2.75 -8.62 4.22
C TYR A 28 3.14 -9.45 2.99
N LEU A 29 3.34 -8.80 1.83
CA LEU A 29 3.77 -9.44 0.58
C LEU A 29 5.28 -9.72 0.53
N PHE A 30 6.06 -9.11 1.42
CA PHE A 30 7.52 -9.23 1.41
C PHE A 30 8.04 -10.68 1.40
N PRO A 31 7.48 -11.65 2.16
CA PRO A 31 7.91 -13.04 2.09
C PRO A 31 7.75 -13.65 0.70
N VAL A 32 6.63 -13.37 0.01
CA VAL A 32 6.38 -13.83 -1.36
C VAL A 32 7.36 -13.19 -2.32
N ILE A 33 7.57 -11.88 -2.21
CA ILE A 33 8.52 -11.15 -3.08
C ILE A 33 9.94 -11.71 -2.89
N ALA A 34 10.36 -11.93 -1.63
CA ALA A 34 11.66 -12.51 -1.32
C ALA A 34 11.79 -13.93 -1.89
N ASP A 35 10.74 -14.75 -1.82
CA ASP A 35 10.76 -16.10 -2.40
C ASP A 35 10.82 -16.08 -3.93
N LEU A 36 10.09 -15.18 -4.58
CA LEU A 36 10.09 -15.04 -6.04
C LEU A 36 11.41 -14.48 -6.59
N VAL A 37 12.03 -13.52 -5.89
CA VAL A 37 13.22 -12.81 -6.37
C VAL A 37 14.51 -13.54 -6.00
N VAL A 38 14.61 -14.04 -4.76
CA VAL A 38 15.83 -14.70 -4.26
C VAL A 38 15.78 -16.21 -4.49
N SER A 39 14.59 -16.82 -4.39
CA SER A 39 14.34 -18.24 -4.68
C SER A 39 15.36 -19.20 -4.05
N SER A 40 15.60 -19.05 -2.75
CA SER A 40 16.55 -19.87 -1.99
C SER A 40 15.84 -20.89 -1.08
N ASP A 41 16.56 -21.92 -0.63
CA ASP A 41 16.03 -22.89 0.34
C ASP A 41 15.47 -22.22 1.60
N ARG A 42 16.09 -21.11 2.04
CA ARG A 42 15.63 -20.35 3.20
C ARG A 42 14.30 -19.63 2.94
N THR A 43 14.11 -19.04 1.76
CA THR A 43 12.85 -18.34 1.42
C THR A 43 11.72 -19.34 1.20
N HIS A 44 12.00 -20.49 0.58
CA HIS A 44 11.01 -21.55 0.41
C HIS A 44 10.61 -22.16 1.76
N LEU A 45 11.55 -22.37 2.68
CA LEU A 45 11.26 -22.84 4.04
C LEU A 45 10.45 -21.80 4.83
N TRP A 46 10.75 -20.52 4.67
CA TRP A 46 9.98 -19.44 5.29
C TRP A 46 8.53 -19.43 4.79
N MET A 47 8.33 -19.48 3.46
CA MET A 47 6.99 -19.60 2.85
C MET A 47 6.26 -20.85 3.32
N LYS A 48 6.92 -22.02 3.32
CA LYS A 48 6.33 -23.27 3.82
C LYS A 48 5.91 -23.17 5.28
N THR A 49 6.66 -22.41 6.10
CA THR A 49 6.30 -22.18 7.51
C THR A 49 5.10 -21.26 7.63
N LEU A 50 5.04 -20.18 6.84
CA LEU A 50 3.90 -19.26 6.80
C LEU A 50 2.63 -19.94 6.30
N SER A 51 2.72 -20.74 5.25
CA SER A 51 1.60 -21.49 4.66
C SER A 51 1.03 -22.59 5.56
N ARG A 52 1.71 -22.93 6.67
CA ARG A 52 1.13 -23.83 7.70
C ARG A 52 0.11 -23.11 8.59
N GLY A 53 0.13 -21.78 8.63
CA GLY A 53 -0.91 -20.98 9.25
C GLY A 53 -1.87 -20.38 8.22
N ASP A 54 -2.58 -19.33 8.60
CA ASP A 54 -3.56 -18.65 7.74
C ASP A 54 -2.94 -17.56 6.83
N TYR A 55 -1.68 -17.74 6.42
CA TYR A 55 -1.02 -16.78 5.54
C TYR A 55 -1.66 -16.79 4.15
N ASN A 56 -2.31 -15.68 3.76
CA ASN A 56 -2.97 -15.53 2.47
C ASN A 56 -2.47 -14.25 1.76
N PRO A 57 -1.42 -14.35 0.93
CA PRO A 57 -0.84 -13.20 0.25
C PRO A 57 -1.79 -12.55 -0.76
N MET A 58 -2.75 -13.29 -1.30
CA MET A 58 -3.70 -12.78 -2.30
C MET A 58 -4.57 -11.65 -1.74
N LEU A 59 -4.87 -11.66 -0.43
CA LEU A 59 -5.60 -10.57 0.22
C LEU A 59 -4.77 -9.28 0.24
N ALA A 60 -3.47 -9.38 0.52
CA ALA A 60 -2.59 -8.22 0.53
C ALA A 60 -2.32 -7.70 -0.88
N GLU A 61 -2.23 -8.57 -1.88
CA GLU A 61 -2.09 -8.19 -3.28
C GLU A 61 -3.31 -7.42 -3.78
N LEU A 62 -4.52 -8.00 -3.64
CA LEU A 62 -5.76 -7.36 -4.10
C LEU A 62 -6.08 -6.11 -3.29
N GLY A 63 -6.01 -6.20 -1.95
CA GLY A 63 -6.32 -5.09 -1.07
C GLY A 63 -5.32 -3.94 -1.17
N GLY A 64 -4.02 -4.27 -1.15
CA GLY A 64 -2.95 -3.29 -1.30
C GLY A 64 -2.91 -2.66 -2.69
N GLY A 65 -3.11 -3.45 -3.75
CA GLY A 65 -3.18 -2.96 -5.13
C GLY A 65 -4.36 -2.02 -5.34
N ALA A 66 -5.55 -2.38 -4.87
CA ALA A 66 -6.72 -1.50 -4.94
C ALA A 66 -6.51 -0.20 -4.15
N ALA A 67 -5.97 -0.30 -2.93
CA ALA A 67 -5.64 0.87 -2.11
C ALA A 67 -4.62 1.79 -2.80
N LEU A 68 -3.60 1.23 -3.46
CA LEU A 68 -2.61 1.97 -4.21
C LEU A 68 -3.26 2.75 -5.36
N ILE A 69 -4.05 2.09 -6.20
CA ILE A 69 -4.72 2.71 -7.35
C ILE A 69 -5.62 3.86 -6.88
N ILE A 70 -6.45 3.62 -5.86
CA ILE A 70 -7.35 4.63 -5.30
C ILE A 70 -6.57 5.81 -4.72
N THR A 71 -5.53 5.53 -3.94
CA THR A 71 -4.71 6.57 -3.29
C THR A 71 -4.01 7.45 -4.32
N VAL A 72 -3.41 6.85 -5.34
CA VAL A 72 -2.74 7.58 -6.43
C VAL A 72 -3.75 8.41 -7.23
N ALA A 73 -4.87 7.82 -7.65
CA ALA A 73 -5.90 8.52 -8.41
C ALA A 73 -6.48 9.71 -7.62
N ALA A 74 -6.80 9.51 -6.34
CA ALA A 74 -7.29 10.57 -5.46
C ALA A 74 -6.27 11.70 -5.28
N ASN A 75 -4.97 11.36 -5.14
CA ASN A 75 -3.91 12.36 -5.07
C ASN A 75 -3.78 13.15 -6.36
N ILE A 76 -3.73 12.46 -7.51
CA ILE A 76 -3.68 13.11 -8.83
C ILE A 76 -4.84 14.10 -8.93
N ILE A 77 -6.08 13.64 -8.81
CA ILE A 77 -7.30 14.47 -8.94
C ILE A 77 -7.24 15.68 -8.01
N TRP A 78 -6.79 15.50 -6.76
CA TRP A 78 -6.65 16.60 -5.81
C TRP A 78 -5.66 17.66 -6.30
N TYR A 79 -4.46 17.25 -6.70
CA TYR A 79 -3.43 18.18 -7.17
C TYR A 79 -3.84 18.90 -8.47
N GLN A 80 -4.50 18.19 -9.41
CA GLN A 80 -5.01 18.84 -10.64
C GLN A 80 -6.04 19.92 -10.29
N ARG A 81 -7.01 19.58 -9.42
CA ARG A 81 -8.21 20.40 -9.21
C ARG A 81 -8.01 21.55 -8.22
N PHE A 82 -7.22 21.33 -7.16
CA PHE A 82 -7.12 22.27 -6.04
C PHE A 82 -5.75 22.95 -5.94
N GLU A 83 -4.71 22.39 -6.56
CA GLU A 83 -3.38 23.01 -6.55
C GLU A 83 -2.91 23.48 -7.93
N GLY A 84 -3.61 23.09 -9.01
CA GLY A 84 -3.20 23.42 -10.38
C GLY A 84 -1.84 22.82 -10.76
N LYS A 85 -1.45 21.73 -10.10
CA LYS A 85 -0.15 21.07 -10.29
C LYS A 85 -0.35 19.67 -10.87
N LEU A 86 0.42 19.37 -11.90
CA LEU A 86 0.67 18.05 -12.49
C LEU A 86 2.06 18.03 -13.10
#